data_AF-A0A1Q2GVU6-F1
#
_entry.id   AF-A0A1Q2GVU6-F1
#
_cell.length_a   1.000
_cell.length_b   1.000
_cell.length_c   1.000
_cell.angle_alpha   90.00
_cell.angle_beta   90.00
_cell.angle_gamma   90.00
#
_symmetry.space_group_name_H-M   'P 1'
#
loop_
_entity.id
_entity.type
_entity.pdbx_description
1 polymer ?
#
loop_
_entity_poly.entity_id
_entity_poly.type
_entity_poly.pdbx_seq_one_letter_code
_entity_poly.pdbx_strand_id
1 'polypeptide(L)'
;MIKYLIVFALSLTNYTYANDQPLDRYCTKQIDQLRLFYVNGMFTTEDDFRENLFWLDNFQDTKLSNYQKGRKPTGSYNKDEEMHMQIYEVAQQKYGDLSPFSNKYHLITAILGGTIDSLSQEDIAHVKSVIEEVFKDVTYSKLNDTDYTNAYQKLQFQMHSCNRIILIGHSQGNFYTNALFEEIIPSYQYTDGYLASDYPMVSLAAIATPTSSLGGSLGEEYAHLISHLTLNEDRFMQAVRVLFGSLPSNYTAESLFDSTGHGLIDSYLRNNAVANAISAGIKLSLLNQTPFPLFEQHPVNSSAFSHIGYSTINKILDLKFKSGSVYRYYNIPILLWDELYYSTSMGKFYNENIRGQYPVDKLDIENRVYLKMTTLEPVAIDEK
;
A
#
# COMPACT_ATOMS: atom_id res chain seq x y z
N MET A 1 20.21 -58.80 -38.34
CA MET A 1 19.91 -57.41 -37.95
C MET A 1 18.44 -57.36 -37.55
N ILE A 2 18.16 -57.65 -36.27
CA ILE A 2 16.80 -57.82 -35.76
C ILE A 2 16.27 -56.44 -35.38
N LYS A 3 15.21 -55.97 -36.05
CA LYS A 3 14.49 -54.74 -35.70
C LYS A 3 13.35 -55.12 -34.75
N TYR A 4 13.52 -54.81 -33.46
CA TYR A 4 12.42 -54.87 -32.50
C TYR A 4 11.60 -53.57 -32.58
N LEU A 5 10.33 -53.71 -32.95
CA LEU A 5 9.32 -52.66 -32.92
C LEU A 5 8.84 -52.52 -31.46
N ILE A 6 9.25 -51.47 -30.77
CA ILE A 6 8.75 -51.17 -29.42
C ILE A 6 7.41 -50.45 -29.58
N VAL A 7 6.32 -51.17 -29.32
CA VAL A 7 4.98 -50.60 -29.19
C VAL A 7 4.84 -50.10 -27.75
N PHE A 8 4.79 -48.79 -27.57
CA PHE A 8 4.42 -48.19 -26.29
C PHE A 8 2.92 -48.38 -26.08
N ALA A 9 2.55 -49.27 -25.17
CA ALA A 9 1.19 -49.36 -24.65
C ALA A 9 0.93 -48.12 -23.77
N LEU A 10 0.05 -47.23 -24.21
CA LEU A 10 -0.48 -46.15 -23.38
C LEU A 10 -1.22 -46.75 -22.18
N SER A 11 -0.61 -46.66 -20.99
CA SER A 11 -1.33 -46.84 -19.73
C SER A 11 -2.22 -45.62 -19.50
N LEU A 12 -3.52 -45.76 -19.74
CA LEU A 12 -4.53 -44.80 -19.30
C LEU A 12 -4.54 -44.83 -17.77
N THR A 13 -3.84 -43.88 -17.16
CA THR A 13 -3.98 -43.63 -15.73
C THR A 13 -5.37 -43.06 -15.49
N ASN A 14 -6.17 -43.78 -14.70
CA ASN A 14 -7.45 -43.32 -14.20
C ASN A 14 -7.29 -41.94 -13.56
N TYR A 15 -7.90 -40.92 -14.18
CA TYR A 15 -8.14 -39.64 -13.53
C TYR A 15 -9.17 -39.89 -12.42
N THR A 16 -8.69 -40.13 -11.20
CA THR A 16 -9.50 -39.86 -10.02
C THR A 16 -9.70 -38.36 -9.99
N TYR A 17 -10.90 -37.89 -10.32
CA TYR A 17 -11.35 -36.55 -9.97
C TYR A 17 -11.14 -36.41 -8.47
N ALA A 18 -10.17 -35.59 -8.08
CA ALA A 18 -10.06 -35.15 -6.69
C ALA A 18 -11.39 -34.46 -6.38
N ASN A 19 -12.15 -35.06 -5.47
CA ASN A 19 -13.34 -34.48 -4.93
C ASN A 19 -12.89 -33.19 -4.24
N ASP A 20 -13.23 -32.04 -4.82
CA ASP A 20 -12.86 -30.71 -4.34
C ASP A 20 -13.53 -30.51 -2.99
N GLN A 21 -12.86 -30.94 -1.92
CA GLN A 21 -13.26 -30.62 -0.55
C GLN A 21 -12.88 -29.14 -0.38
N PRO A 22 -13.85 -28.22 -0.16
CA PRO A 22 -13.55 -26.83 0.07
C PRO A 22 -12.93 -26.70 1.47
N LEU A 23 -11.66 -27.06 1.59
CA LEU A 23 -10.85 -26.93 2.79
C LEU A 23 -10.49 -25.46 2.95
N ASP A 24 -11.31 -24.77 3.76
CA ASP A 24 -11.08 -23.49 4.43
C ASP A 24 -10.43 -22.38 3.58
N ARG A 25 -11.24 -21.38 3.19
CA ARG A 25 -10.82 -20.13 2.54
C ARG A 25 -9.71 -19.40 3.30
N TYR A 26 -8.46 -19.69 2.96
CA TYR A 26 -7.26 -19.27 3.70
C TYR A 26 -7.06 -17.76 3.79
N CYS A 27 -7.65 -16.98 2.87
CA CYS A 27 -7.53 -15.54 2.85
C CYS A 27 -8.41 -14.84 3.89
N THR A 28 -9.62 -15.35 4.12
CA THR A 28 -10.60 -14.69 5.00
C THR A 28 -10.12 -14.50 6.44
N LYS A 29 -9.29 -15.41 6.95
CA LYS A 29 -8.76 -15.38 8.33
C LYS A 29 -7.65 -14.34 8.56
N GLN A 30 -7.07 -13.78 7.49
CA GLN A 30 -5.91 -12.87 7.58
C GLN A 30 -6.22 -11.43 7.15
N ILE A 31 -7.44 -11.15 6.69
CA ILE A 31 -7.85 -9.86 6.12
C ILE A 31 -7.49 -8.67 7.01
N ASP A 32 -7.75 -8.76 8.31
CA ASP A 32 -7.60 -7.62 9.21
C ASP A 32 -6.21 -7.45 9.82
N GLN A 33 -5.20 -8.18 9.30
CA GLN A 33 -3.82 -7.87 9.61
C GLN A 33 -3.21 -6.94 8.56
N LEU A 34 -2.37 -6.03 9.04
CA LEU A 34 -1.74 -4.97 8.28
C LEU A 34 -0.29 -5.32 7.94
N ARG A 35 0.09 -5.10 6.69
CA ARG A 35 1.47 -5.15 6.21
C ARG A 35 1.86 -3.83 5.53
N LEU A 36 3.10 -3.42 5.74
CA LEU A 36 3.69 -2.28 5.04
C LEU A 36 4.68 -2.80 3.98
N PHE A 37 4.58 -2.25 2.77
CA PHE A 37 5.48 -2.54 1.66
C PHE A 37 6.17 -1.25 1.22
N TYR A 38 7.48 -1.16 1.45
CA TYR A 38 8.26 0.06 1.24
C TYR A 38 9.07 0.02 -0.06
N VAL A 39 9.17 1.15 -0.75
CA VAL A 39 10.16 1.36 -1.81
C VAL A 39 10.89 2.68 -1.55
N ASN A 40 12.22 2.62 -1.52
CA ASN A 40 13.06 3.77 -1.24
C ASN A 40 13.22 4.71 -2.44
N GLY A 41 13.60 5.95 -2.12
CA GLY A 41 14.07 6.92 -3.11
C GLY A 41 15.55 6.76 -3.44
N MET A 42 16.04 7.71 -4.23
CA MET A 42 17.46 7.82 -4.59
C MET A 42 18.36 8.00 -3.36
N PHE A 43 19.67 7.81 -3.57
CA PHE A 43 20.70 8.07 -2.55
C PHE A 43 20.49 7.27 -1.25
N THR A 44 19.79 6.14 -1.34
CA THR A 44 19.60 5.21 -0.23
C THR A 44 20.55 4.03 -0.47
N THR A 45 21.40 3.69 0.49
CA THR A 45 22.21 2.47 0.42
C THR A 45 21.37 1.24 0.84
N GLU A 46 21.88 0.03 0.63
CA GLU A 46 21.19 -1.17 1.12
C GLU A 46 21.05 -1.18 2.66
N ASP A 47 22.04 -0.65 3.38
CA ASP A 47 22.00 -0.53 4.84
C ASP A 47 20.96 0.51 5.28
N ASP A 48 20.92 1.67 4.63
CA ASP A 48 19.89 2.69 4.90
C ASP A 48 18.49 2.16 4.59
N PHE A 49 18.32 1.36 3.53
CA PHE A 49 17.06 0.69 3.22
C PHE A 49 16.62 -0.26 4.35
N ARG A 50 17.55 -1.03 4.92
CA ARG A 50 17.27 -1.90 6.08
C ARG A 50 16.94 -1.10 7.32
N GLU A 51 17.60 0.03 7.54
CA GLU A 51 17.29 0.93 8.65
C GLU A 51 15.89 1.55 8.47
N ASN A 52 15.54 1.98 7.26
CA ASN A 52 14.19 2.47 6.92
C ASN A 52 13.12 1.44 7.26
N LEU A 53 13.32 0.16 6.90
CA LEU A 53 12.39 -0.92 7.26
C LEU A 53 12.26 -1.10 8.78
N PHE A 54 13.36 -0.99 9.52
CA PHE A 54 13.33 -1.05 10.98
C PHE A 54 12.52 0.11 11.60
N TRP A 55 12.71 1.33 11.11
CA TRP A 55 11.93 2.49 11.59
C TRP A 55 10.46 2.41 11.19
N LEU A 56 10.15 1.84 10.03
CA LEU A 56 8.78 1.54 9.63
C LEU A 56 8.15 0.45 10.52
N ASP A 57 8.92 -0.53 10.99
CA ASP A 57 8.45 -1.56 11.93
C ASP A 57 8.01 -0.92 13.25
N ASN A 58 8.85 -0.01 13.77
CA ASN A 58 8.57 0.80 14.96
C ASN A 58 7.40 1.78 14.75
N PHE A 59 7.33 2.43 13.59
CA PHE A 59 6.21 3.28 13.22
C PHE A 59 4.89 2.49 13.23
N GLN A 60 4.88 1.28 12.67
CA GLN A 60 3.70 0.42 12.69
C GLN A 60 3.30 0.06 14.13
N ASP A 61 4.27 -0.31 14.99
CA ASP A 61 3.99 -0.67 16.38
C ASP A 61 3.49 0.50 17.22
N THR A 62 3.95 1.72 16.95
CA THR A 62 3.65 2.90 17.77
C THR A 62 2.50 3.75 17.25
N LYS A 63 2.32 3.84 15.93
CA LYS A 63 1.33 4.71 15.28
C LYS A 63 0.12 3.96 14.74
N LEU A 64 0.30 2.68 14.45
CA LEU A 64 -0.71 1.78 13.89
C LEU A 64 -0.99 0.60 14.83
N SER A 65 -0.73 0.76 16.13
CA SER A 65 -0.86 -0.28 17.17
C SER A 65 -2.24 -0.93 17.26
N ASN A 66 -3.29 -0.23 16.81
CA ASN A 66 -4.67 -0.73 16.81
C ASN A 66 -4.94 -1.74 15.68
N TYR A 67 -4.01 -1.90 14.74
CA TYR A 67 -4.11 -2.85 13.64
C TYR A 67 -3.16 -4.00 13.89
N GLN A 68 -3.66 -5.23 13.81
CA GLN A 68 -2.83 -6.41 14.01
C GLN A 68 -1.72 -6.44 12.96
N LYS A 69 -0.46 -6.52 13.39
CA LYS A 69 0.68 -6.66 12.47
C LYS A 69 0.68 -8.07 11.87
N GLY A 70 0.55 -8.18 10.55
CA GLY A 70 0.61 -9.47 9.85
C GLY A 70 2.05 -9.99 9.71
N ARG A 71 2.98 -9.09 9.38
CA ARG A 71 4.43 -9.33 9.34
C ARG A 71 5.15 -7.99 9.49
N LYS A 72 6.44 -8.05 9.87
CA LYS A 72 7.34 -6.90 9.78
C LYS A 72 7.32 -6.28 8.37
N PRO A 73 7.48 -4.94 8.26
CA PRO A 73 7.61 -4.27 6.97
C PRO A 73 8.65 -4.94 6.09
N THR A 74 8.35 -4.99 4.81
CA THR A 74 9.23 -5.47 3.76
C THR A 74 9.18 -4.48 2.61
N GLY A 75 9.94 -4.73 1.54
CA GLY A 75 9.96 -3.81 0.42
C GLY A 75 10.87 -4.23 -0.72
N SER A 76 10.99 -3.32 -1.67
CA SER A 76 11.99 -3.42 -2.72
C SER A 76 13.02 -2.32 -2.55
N TYR A 77 14.29 -2.73 -2.53
CA TYR A 77 15.40 -1.81 -2.63
C TYR A 77 15.52 -1.39 -4.10
N ASN A 78 15.35 -0.11 -4.37
CA ASN A 78 15.58 0.50 -5.67
C ASN A 78 17.04 0.94 -5.75
N LYS A 79 17.84 0.25 -6.57
CA LYS A 79 19.26 0.53 -6.77
C LYS A 79 19.34 1.45 -7.97
N ASP A 80 18.92 2.71 -7.81
CA ASP A 80 18.78 3.64 -8.92
C ASP A 80 20.14 4.18 -9.38
N GLU A 81 20.95 3.26 -9.94
CA GLU A 81 22.35 3.48 -10.23
C GLU A 81 22.54 4.37 -11.48
N GLU A 82 21.66 4.29 -12.46
CA GLU A 82 21.84 5.04 -13.70
C GLU A 82 21.54 6.53 -13.51
N MET A 83 20.46 6.86 -12.80
CA MET A 83 20.03 8.26 -12.66
C MET A 83 20.91 9.04 -11.69
N HIS A 84 21.33 8.44 -10.57
CA HIS A 84 22.29 9.10 -9.70
C HIS A 84 23.66 9.24 -10.40
N MET A 85 24.08 8.29 -11.24
CA MET A 85 25.30 8.45 -12.06
C MET A 85 25.14 9.57 -13.07
N GLN A 86 24.00 9.70 -13.75
CA GLN A 86 23.76 10.81 -14.67
C GLN A 86 23.77 12.18 -13.95
N ILE A 87 23.08 12.29 -12.81
CA ILE A 87 23.12 13.52 -11.99
C ILE A 87 24.56 13.82 -11.56
N TYR A 88 25.27 12.80 -11.09
CA TYR A 88 26.65 12.91 -10.65
C TYR A 88 27.56 13.35 -11.79
N GLU A 89 27.49 12.70 -12.96
CA GLU A 89 28.25 13.02 -14.17
C GLU A 89 27.98 14.44 -14.67
N VAL A 90 26.71 14.83 -14.79
CA VAL A 90 26.33 16.18 -15.22
C VAL A 90 26.85 17.21 -14.24
N ALA A 91 26.78 16.91 -12.93
CA ALA A 91 27.38 17.76 -11.94
C ALA A 91 28.91 17.81 -12.08
N GLN A 92 29.61 16.67 -12.23
CA GLN A 92 31.07 16.59 -12.45
C GLN A 92 31.53 17.45 -13.60
N GLN A 93 30.82 17.40 -14.71
CA GLN A 93 31.11 18.25 -15.88
C GLN A 93 30.93 19.73 -15.56
N LYS A 94 29.85 20.10 -14.87
CA LYS A 94 29.54 21.51 -14.55
C LYS A 94 30.44 22.10 -13.46
N TYR A 95 30.99 21.27 -12.56
CA TYR A 95 31.85 21.73 -11.48
C TYR A 95 33.34 21.54 -11.74
N GLY A 96 33.75 20.72 -12.72
CA GLY A 96 35.16 20.50 -13.07
C GLY A 96 35.90 21.80 -13.43
N ASP A 97 35.16 22.81 -13.90
CA ASP A 97 35.67 24.13 -14.26
C ASP A 97 35.53 25.18 -13.14
N LEU A 98 34.91 24.82 -12.01
CA LEU A 98 34.67 25.74 -10.90
C LEU A 98 35.82 25.69 -9.88
N SER A 99 36.17 26.85 -9.33
CA SER A 99 37.12 26.91 -8.22
C SER A 99 36.56 26.15 -7.01
N PRO A 100 37.37 25.33 -6.31
CA PRO A 100 36.98 24.69 -5.05
C PRO A 100 36.55 25.64 -3.94
N PHE A 101 36.81 26.95 -4.12
CA PHE A 101 36.41 28.03 -3.20
C PHE A 101 35.19 28.82 -3.69
N SER A 102 34.62 28.44 -4.83
CA SER A 102 33.42 29.12 -5.37
C SER A 102 32.16 28.63 -4.67
N ASN A 103 31.24 29.55 -4.36
CA ASN A 103 29.95 29.19 -3.73
C ASN A 103 29.20 28.12 -4.54
N LYS A 104 29.28 28.19 -5.87
CA LYS A 104 28.66 27.21 -6.77
C LYS A 104 29.25 25.81 -6.63
N TYR A 105 30.57 25.67 -6.48
CA TYR A 105 31.22 24.38 -6.23
C TYR A 105 30.81 23.80 -4.86
N HIS A 106 30.81 24.62 -3.82
CA HIS A 106 30.38 24.21 -2.48
C HIS A 106 28.90 23.78 -2.45
N LEU A 107 28.04 24.51 -3.17
CA LEU A 107 26.62 24.18 -3.32
C LEU A 107 26.40 22.83 -4.01
N ILE A 108 27.05 22.58 -5.15
CA ILE A 108 26.91 21.33 -5.90
C ILE A 108 27.37 20.14 -5.06
N THR A 109 28.55 20.25 -4.43
CA THR A 109 29.10 19.17 -3.60
C THR A 109 28.26 18.89 -2.36
N ALA A 110 27.66 19.92 -1.76
CA ALA A 110 26.71 19.76 -0.67
C ALA A 110 25.41 19.07 -1.12
N ILE A 111 24.88 19.41 -2.31
CA ILE A 111 23.68 18.77 -2.89
C ILE A 111 23.92 17.29 -3.20
N LEU A 112 25.02 16.97 -3.88
CA LEU A 112 25.36 15.59 -4.25
C LEU A 112 25.76 14.72 -3.06
N GLY A 113 26.39 15.31 -2.05
CA GLY A 113 26.83 14.63 -0.84
C GLY A 113 25.77 14.56 0.26
N GLY A 114 24.56 15.08 0.02
CA GLY A 114 23.50 15.13 1.04
C GLY A 114 23.83 16.01 2.26
N THR A 115 24.78 16.95 2.12
CA THR A 115 25.27 17.85 3.20
C THR A 115 24.84 19.31 2.98
N ILE A 116 23.66 19.51 2.38
CA ILE A 116 23.04 20.83 2.13
C ILE A 116 22.93 21.67 3.41
N ASP A 117 22.98 21.01 4.56
CA ASP A 117 22.88 21.57 5.91
C ASP A 117 24.11 22.38 6.35
N SER A 118 25.23 22.16 5.67
CA SER A 118 26.46 22.95 5.86
C SER A 118 26.41 24.32 5.16
N LEU A 119 25.37 24.58 4.36
CA LEU A 119 25.23 25.78 3.55
C LEU A 119 24.58 26.92 4.34
N SER A 120 25.04 28.14 4.10
CA SER A 120 24.45 29.35 4.71
C SER A 120 23.04 29.65 4.16
N GLN A 121 22.28 30.51 4.86
CA GLN A 121 20.97 30.96 4.34
C GLN A 121 21.06 31.68 2.98
N GLU A 122 22.18 32.34 2.72
CA GLU A 122 22.45 33.00 1.44
C GLU A 122 22.70 31.96 0.33
N ASP A 123 23.42 30.89 0.64
CA ASP A 123 23.69 29.77 -0.28
C ASP A 123 22.41 29.02 -0.66
N ILE A 124 21.46 28.86 0.28
CA ILE A 124 20.16 28.22 0.02
C ILE A 124 19.36 28.95 -1.06
N ALA A 125 19.45 30.28 -1.14
CA ALA A 125 18.79 31.05 -2.20
C ALA A 125 19.37 30.75 -3.59
N HIS A 126 20.64 30.36 -3.66
CA HIS A 126 21.34 29.99 -4.90
C HIS A 126 21.17 28.52 -5.29
N VAL A 127 20.75 27.65 -4.36
CA VAL A 127 20.47 26.22 -4.61
C VAL A 127 19.56 26.03 -5.82
N LYS A 128 18.53 26.87 -5.97
CA LYS A 128 17.63 26.80 -7.14
C LYS A 128 18.41 26.86 -8.46
N SER A 129 19.29 27.85 -8.64
CA SER A 129 20.05 28.03 -9.89
C SER A 129 21.03 26.88 -10.15
N VAL A 130 21.61 26.35 -9.09
CA VAL A 130 22.57 25.23 -9.16
C VAL A 130 21.87 23.93 -9.54
N ILE A 131 20.72 23.64 -8.91
CA ILE A 131 19.95 22.45 -9.23
C ILE A 131 19.32 22.61 -10.62
N GLU A 132 18.83 23.80 -11.02
CA GLU A 132 18.42 24.07 -12.41
C GLU A 132 19.50 23.67 -13.41
N GLU A 133 20.75 24.02 -13.13
CA GLU A 133 21.84 23.72 -14.04
C GLU A 133 22.23 22.25 -14.05
N VAL A 134 22.34 21.60 -12.89
CA VAL A 134 22.72 20.19 -12.76
C VAL A 134 21.64 19.26 -13.31
N PHE A 135 20.37 19.62 -13.11
CA PHE A 135 19.26 18.72 -13.39
C PHE A 135 18.53 19.01 -14.71
N LYS A 136 18.81 20.13 -15.39
CA LYS A 136 18.26 20.43 -16.73
C LYS A 136 18.54 19.35 -17.76
N ASP A 137 19.69 18.69 -17.66
CA ASP A 137 20.14 17.70 -18.63
C ASP A 137 19.81 16.25 -18.19
N VAL A 138 19.18 16.07 -17.02
CA VAL A 138 18.79 14.77 -16.46
C VAL A 138 17.32 14.48 -16.79
N THR A 139 17.05 13.32 -17.38
CA THR A 139 15.67 12.89 -17.64
C THR A 139 15.08 12.19 -16.42
N TYR A 140 14.23 12.92 -15.69
CA TYR A 140 13.56 12.44 -14.49
C TYR A 140 12.26 11.69 -14.85
N SER A 141 12.36 10.45 -15.37
CA SER A 141 11.15 9.68 -15.67
C SER A 141 11.36 8.18 -15.90
N LYS A 142 12.55 7.63 -15.63
CA LYS A 142 12.82 6.24 -15.94
C LYS A 142 12.70 5.38 -14.70
N LEU A 143 11.63 4.59 -14.62
CA LEU A 143 11.61 3.42 -13.76
C LEU A 143 12.63 2.42 -14.30
N ASN A 144 13.47 1.86 -13.42
CA ASN A 144 14.34 0.77 -13.80
C ASN A 144 13.51 -0.52 -13.91
N ASP A 145 13.46 -1.11 -15.11
CA ASP A 145 12.65 -2.31 -15.40
C ASP A 145 12.99 -3.48 -14.46
N THR A 146 14.26 -3.64 -14.08
CA THR A 146 14.70 -4.73 -13.20
C THR A 146 14.20 -4.51 -11.77
N ASP A 147 14.38 -3.29 -11.24
CA ASP A 147 13.98 -2.95 -9.87
C ASP A 147 12.47 -2.93 -9.72
N TYR A 148 11.77 -2.44 -10.74
CA TYR A 148 10.31 -2.51 -10.82
C TYR A 148 9.82 -3.96 -10.84
N THR A 149 10.39 -4.82 -11.70
CA THR A 149 10.00 -6.24 -11.78
C THR A 149 10.21 -6.94 -10.44
N ASN A 150 11.34 -6.68 -9.78
CA ASN A 150 11.63 -7.22 -8.45
C ASN A 150 10.62 -6.72 -7.40
N ALA A 151 10.27 -5.44 -7.44
CA ALA A 151 9.27 -4.86 -6.53
C ALA A 151 7.89 -5.49 -6.75
N TYR A 152 7.49 -5.65 -8.02
CA TYR A 152 6.22 -6.25 -8.39
C TYR A 152 6.10 -7.70 -7.91
N GLN A 153 7.11 -8.53 -8.16
CA GLN A 153 7.12 -9.93 -7.69
C GLN A 153 7.05 -10.03 -6.16
N LYS A 154 7.81 -9.19 -5.45
CA LYS A 154 7.76 -9.15 -3.97
C LYS A 154 6.40 -8.69 -3.46
N LEU A 155 5.77 -7.71 -4.12
CA LEU A 155 4.44 -7.24 -3.76
C LEU A 155 3.40 -8.34 -4.02
N GLN A 156 3.41 -8.99 -5.19
CA GLN A 156 2.53 -10.12 -5.47
C GLN A 156 2.65 -11.23 -4.41
N PHE A 157 3.86 -11.53 -3.95
CA PHE A 157 4.06 -12.47 -2.85
C PHE A 157 3.39 -12.01 -1.54
N GLN A 158 3.42 -10.70 -1.24
CA GLN A 158 2.67 -10.16 -0.10
C GLN A 158 1.15 -10.26 -0.33
N MET A 159 0.67 -9.96 -1.53
CA MET A 159 -0.75 -10.00 -1.87
C MET A 159 -1.36 -11.40 -1.66
N HIS A 160 -0.60 -12.48 -1.88
CA HIS A 160 -1.05 -13.85 -1.62
C HIS A 160 -1.39 -14.15 -0.15
N SER A 161 -0.93 -13.30 0.78
CA SER A 161 -1.33 -13.42 2.18
C SER A 161 -2.73 -12.89 2.48
N CYS A 162 -3.34 -12.16 1.54
CA CYS A 162 -4.65 -11.54 1.73
C CYS A 162 -4.75 -10.65 2.97
N ASN A 163 -3.62 -10.11 3.41
CA ASN A 163 -3.56 -9.03 4.38
C ASN A 163 -3.85 -7.69 3.71
N ARG A 164 -4.22 -6.69 4.51
CA ARG A 164 -4.24 -5.30 4.06
C ARG A 164 -2.83 -4.81 3.86
N ILE A 165 -2.57 -4.19 2.72
CA ILE A 165 -1.26 -3.69 2.34
C ILE A 165 -1.29 -2.17 2.19
N ILE A 166 -0.28 -1.51 2.75
CA ILE A 166 0.05 -0.11 2.47
C ILE A 166 1.34 -0.11 1.67
N LEU A 167 1.29 0.40 0.44
CA LEU A 167 2.47 0.76 -0.33
C LEU A 167 3.00 2.09 0.21
N ILE A 168 4.24 2.11 0.68
CA ILE A 168 4.91 3.32 1.17
C ILE A 168 6.00 3.68 0.18
N GLY A 169 5.81 4.81 -0.50
CA GLY A 169 6.83 5.42 -1.34
C GLY A 169 7.47 6.58 -0.58
N HIS A 170 8.80 6.69 -0.66
CA HIS A 170 9.50 7.89 -0.19
C HIS A 170 10.33 8.49 -1.32
N SER A 171 10.24 9.81 -1.50
CA SER A 171 11.00 10.51 -2.55
C SER A 171 10.74 9.86 -3.93
N GLN A 172 11.77 9.57 -4.72
CA GLN A 172 11.63 8.88 -6.01
C GLN A 172 10.94 7.49 -5.92
N GLY A 173 10.97 6.82 -4.76
CA GLY A 173 10.27 5.54 -4.55
C GLY A 173 8.77 5.61 -4.83
N ASN A 174 8.20 6.81 -4.78
CA ASN A 174 6.80 7.06 -5.14
C ASN A 174 6.46 6.73 -6.61
N PHE A 175 7.41 6.81 -7.56
CA PHE A 175 7.16 6.36 -8.93
C PHE A 175 6.91 4.86 -8.99
N TYR A 176 7.72 4.09 -8.26
CA TYR A 176 7.57 2.64 -8.18
C TYR A 176 6.25 2.28 -7.49
N THR A 177 5.93 2.90 -6.35
CA THR A 177 4.67 2.58 -5.67
C THR A 177 3.43 3.04 -6.44
N ASN A 178 3.50 4.13 -7.21
CA ASN A 178 2.44 4.51 -8.13
C ASN A 178 2.24 3.45 -9.23
N ALA A 179 3.32 3.02 -9.88
CA ALA A 179 3.25 2.00 -10.93
C ALA A 179 2.76 0.65 -10.39
N LEU A 180 3.24 0.25 -9.21
CA LEU A 180 2.77 -0.97 -8.53
C LEU A 180 1.28 -0.89 -8.19
N PHE A 181 0.80 0.26 -7.72
CA PHE A 181 -0.62 0.47 -7.43
C PHE A 181 -1.47 0.38 -8.70
N GLU A 182 -1.03 1.05 -9.77
CA GLU A 182 -1.69 1.06 -11.08
C GLU A 182 -1.73 -0.33 -11.74
N GLU A 183 -0.69 -1.14 -11.56
CA GLU A 183 -0.64 -2.50 -12.09
C GLU A 183 -1.46 -3.48 -11.25
N ILE A 184 -1.36 -3.44 -9.92
CA ILE A 184 -1.98 -4.45 -9.04
C ILE A 184 -3.50 -4.35 -9.00
N ILE A 185 -4.05 -3.14 -8.90
CA ILE A 185 -5.50 -2.95 -8.71
C ILE A 185 -6.34 -3.62 -9.83
N PRO A 186 -6.06 -3.41 -11.13
CA PRO A 186 -6.87 -4.01 -12.19
C PRO A 186 -6.50 -5.46 -12.51
N SER A 187 -5.27 -5.91 -12.21
CA SER A 187 -4.75 -7.20 -12.69
C SER A 187 -4.74 -8.31 -11.63
N TYR A 188 -4.69 -7.96 -10.34
CA TYR A 188 -4.47 -8.95 -9.30
C TYR A 188 -5.74 -9.70 -8.92
N GLN A 189 -5.67 -11.03 -8.98
CA GLN A 189 -6.70 -11.92 -8.48
C GLN A 189 -6.19 -12.62 -7.20
N TYR A 190 -6.92 -12.46 -6.09
CA TYR A 190 -6.66 -13.19 -4.86
C TYR A 190 -6.86 -14.70 -5.06
N THR A 191 -6.28 -15.53 -4.19
CA THR A 191 -6.35 -17.00 -4.32
C THR A 191 -7.78 -17.55 -4.29
N ASP A 192 -8.70 -16.83 -3.64
CA ASP A 192 -10.12 -17.18 -3.56
C ASP A 192 -10.91 -16.72 -4.81
N GLY A 193 -10.21 -16.13 -5.78
CA GLY A 193 -10.72 -15.75 -7.10
C GLY A 193 -11.35 -14.36 -7.19
N TYR A 194 -11.32 -13.57 -6.12
CA TYR A 194 -11.75 -12.18 -6.11
C TYR A 194 -10.72 -11.27 -6.78
N LEU A 195 -11.16 -10.22 -7.46
CA LEU A 195 -10.29 -9.23 -8.08
C LEU A 195 -9.99 -8.08 -7.12
N ALA A 196 -8.77 -7.54 -7.18
CA ALA A 196 -8.37 -6.37 -6.42
C ALA A 196 -9.14 -5.10 -6.83
N SER A 197 -9.66 -5.04 -8.05
CA SER A 197 -10.51 -3.94 -8.54
C SER A 197 -11.84 -3.85 -7.81
N ASP A 198 -12.44 -5.00 -7.47
CA ASP A 198 -13.70 -5.09 -6.73
C ASP A 198 -13.48 -4.99 -5.22
N TYR A 199 -12.36 -5.55 -4.75
CA TYR A 199 -11.99 -5.66 -3.34
C TYR A 199 -10.58 -5.12 -3.09
N PRO A 200 -10.37 -3.81 -3.21
CA PRO A 200 -9.07 -3.21 -3.03
C PRO A 200 -8.66 -3.24 -1.56
N MET A 201 -7.74 -4.13 -1.22
CA MET A 201 -7.08 -4.20 0.10
C MET A 201 -5.64 -3.68 0.05
N VAL A 202 -5.34 -2.86 -0.96
CA VAL A 202 -4.06 -2.18 -1.16
C VAL A 202 -4.34 -0.69 -1.15
N SER A 203 -3.50 0.08 -0.48
CA SER A 203 -3.55 1.54 -0.49
C SER A 203 -2.15 2.12 -0.62
N LEU A 204 -2.06 3.41 -0.95
CA LEU A 204 -0.81 4.12 -1.18
C LEU A 204 -0.62 5.22 -0.12
N ALA A 205 0.56 5.25 0.49
CA ALA A 205 1.02 6.32 1.35
C ALA A 205 2.29 6.94 0.75
N ALA A 206 2.11 8.07 0.10
CA ALA A 206 3.16 8.78 -0.63
C ALA A 206 3.85 9.82 0.26
N ILE A 207 5.12 9.61 0.59
CA ILE A 207 5.90 10.48 1.46
C ILE A 207 6.92 11.23 0.61
N ALA A 208 6.99 12.57 0.74
CA ALA A 208 7.92 13.40 -0.04
C ALA A 208 7.82 13.14 -1.56
N THR A 209 6.61 13.10 -2.11
CA THR A 209 6.40 12.63 -3.50
C THR A 209 6.84 13.67 -4.55
N PRO A 210 7.69 13.30 -5.52
CA PRO A 210 8.06 14.13 -6.68
C PRO A 210 7.03 14.10 -7.79
N THR A 211 5.98 13.31 -7.66
CA THR A 211 4.97 13.17 -8.71
C THR A 211 3.96 14.31 -8.67
N SER A 212 3.41 14.67 -9.83
CA SER A 212 2.29 15.62 -9.96
C SER A 212 0.93 14.94 -9.79
N SER A 213 0.88 13.61 -9.89
CA SER A 213 -0.29 12.77 -9.68
C SER A 213 0.08 11.54 -8.85
N LEU A 214 -0.87 11.02 -8.08
CA LEU A 214 -0.70 9.83 -7.24
C LEU A 214 -1.55 8.69 -7.78
N GLY A 215 -1.06 7.45 -7.70
CA GLY A 215 -1.80 6.28 -8.18
C GLY A 215 -1.92 6.18 -9.71
N GLY A 216 -1.14 6.94 -10.47
CA GLY A 216 -1.10 6.85 -11.94
C GLY A 216 -2.44 7.25 -12.57
N SER A 217 -2.90 6.49 -13.58
CA SER A 217 -4.22 6.69 -14.20
C SER A 217 -5.39 6.37 -13.28
N LEU A 218 -5.17 5.58 -12.21
CA LEU A 218 -6.19 5.18 -11.24
C LEU A 218 -6.36 6.17 -10.09
N GLY A 219 -5.51 7.19 -10.02
CA GLY A 219 -5.46 8.15 -8.90
C GLY A 219 -6.78 8.81 -8.58
N GLU A 220 -7.54 9.22 -9.60
CA GLU A 220 -8.82 9.90 -9.41
C GLU A 220 -9.90 8.93 -8.89
N GLU A 221 -10.01 7.75 -9.50
CA GLU A 221 -10.99 6.72 -9.11
C GLU A 221 -10.73 6.20 -7.69
N TYR A 222 -9.45 6.01 -7.33
CA TYR A 222 -9.04 5.42 -6.05
C TYR A 222 -8.45 6.44 -5.07
N ALA A 223 -8.76 7.74 -5.22
CA ALA A 223 -8.24 8.80 -4.36
C ALA A 223 -8.46 8.54 -2.84
N HIS A 224 -9.54 7.86 -2.49
CA HIS A 224 -9.90 7.45 -1.13
C HIS A 224 -8.94 6.41 -0.50
N LEU A 225 -8.16 5.72 -1.33
CA LEU A 225 -7.11 4.77 -0.94
C LEU A 225 -5.71 5.38 -0.98
N ILE A 226 -5.58 6.67 -1.24
CA ILE A 226 -4.30 7.32 -1.44
C ILE A 226 -4.16 8.43 -0.41
N SER A 227 -3.02 8.42 0.29
CA SER A 227 -2.61 9.51 1.18
C SER A 227 -1.26 10.05 0.73
N HIS A 228 -1.03 11.34 0.98
CA HIS A 228 0.28 11.95 0.76
C HIS A 228 0.67 12.87 1.90
N LEU A 229 1.96 12.94 2.17
CA LEU A 229 2.54 13.93 3.07
C LEU A 229 3.90 14.40 2.57
N THR A 230 4.04 15.70 2.36
CA THR A 230 5.29 16.35 2.00
C THR A 230 5.45 17.60 2.87
N LEU A 231 6.58 17.72 3.56
CA LEU A 231 6.85 18.86 4.44
C LEU A 231 7.11 20.14 3.63
N ASN A 232 6.73 21.29 4.19
CA ASN A 232 7.07 22.60 3.62
C ASN A 232 8.57 22.87 3.73
N GLU A 233 9.19 22.35 4.78
CA GLU A 233 10.60 22.48 5.11
C GLU A 233 11.50 21.50 4.35
N ASP A 234 10.90 20.57 3.58
CA ASP A 234 11.63 19.64 2.72
C ASP A 234 12.24 20.39 1.52
N ARG A 235 13.51 20.75 1.67
CA ARG A 235 14.25 21.58 0.69
C ARG A 235 14.48 20.85 -0.62
N PHE A 236 14.67 19.53 -0.58
CA PHE A 236 14.78 18.72 -1.79
C PHE A 236 13.46 18.75 -2.57
N MET A 237 12.34 18.58 -1.88
CA MET A 237 11.03 18.62 -2.51
C MET A 237 10.64 20.02 -2.98
N GLN A 238 11.08 21.07 -2.28
CA GLN A 238 10.96 22.44 -2.76
C GLN A 238 11.72 22.63 -4.08
N ALA A 239 12.97 22.16 -4.17
CA ALA A 239 13.76 22.21 -5.40
C ALA A 239 13.08 21.43 -6.53
N VAL A 240 12.70 20.16 -6.30
CA VAL A 240 12.00 19.33 -7.29
C VAL A 240 10.74 20.03 -7.81
N ARG A 241 9.93 20.62 -6.91
CA ARG A 241 8.69 21.31 -7.31
C ARG A 241 8.96 22.51 -8.21
N VAL A 242 9.99 23.29 -7.90
CA VAL A 242 10.36 24.47 -8.68
C VAL A 242 10.90 24.10 -10.07
N LEU A 243 11.60 22.98 -10.18
CA LEU A 243 12.31 22.56 -11.38
C LEU A 243 11.44 21.76 -12.34
N PHE A 244 10.74 20.79 -11.78
CA PHE A 244 10.07 19.73 -12.53
C PHE A 244 8.56 19.74 -12.33
N GLY A 245 8.07 20.49 -11.34
CA GLY A 245 6.70 20.39 -10.88
C GLY A 245 6.49 19.12 -10.05
N SER A 246 5.71 19.25 -8.98
CA SER A 246 5.25 18.15 -8.15
C SER A 246 4.03 18.60 -7.37
N LEU A 247 3.39 17.69 -6.64
CA LEU A 247 2.32 18.06 -5.72
C LEU A 247 2.82 19.09 -4.68
N PRO A 248 1.93 20.02 -4.25
CA PRO A 248 2.27 20.96 -3.21
C PRO A 248 2.57 20.22 -1.89
N SER A 249 3.45 20.81 -1.08
CA SER A 249 3.61 20.39 0.29
C SER A 249 2.33 20.70 1.07
N ASN A 250 2.02 19.86 2.04
CA ASN A 250 0.74 19.85 2.73
C ASN A 250 0.87 19.74 4.25
N TYR A 251 2.09 19.79 4.78
CA TYR A 251 2.35 19.73 6.21
C TYR A 251 3.54 20.61 6.58
N THR A 252 3.50 21.22 7.76
CA THR A 252 4.54 22.12 8.26
C THR A 252 5.13 21.50 9.53
N ALA A 253 6.40 21.14 9.48
CA ALA A 253 7.13 20.69 10.65
C ALA A 253 8.64 20.76 10.38
N GLU A 254 9.36 21.31 11.34
CA GLU A 254 10.82 21.28 11.30
C GLU A 254 11.33 19.89 11.70
N SER A 255 12.35 19.43 10.98
CA SER A 255 13.13 18.25 11.38
C SER A 255 14.25 18.68 12.32
N LEU A 256 14.38 17.97 13.44
CA LEU A 256 15.42 18.25 14.44
C LEU A 256 16.74 17.54 14.13
N PHE A 257 16.72 16.56 13.23
CA PHE A 257 17.82 15.62 13.00
C PHE A 257 18.26 15.54 11.53
N ASP A 258 17.54 16.23 10.64
CA ASP A 258 17.85 16.33 9.21
C ASP A 258 17.49 17.74 8.73
N SER A 259 18.51 18.55 8.46
CA SER A 259 18.30 19.96 8.13
C SER A 259 17.88 20.18 6.68
N THR A 260 17.86 19.11 5.87
CA THR A 260 17.29 19.10 4.51
C THR A 260 15.78 18.91 4.56
N GLY A 261 15.25 18.35 5.65
CA GLY A 261 13.83 18.06 5.83
C GLY A 261 13.32 16.89 4.98
N HIS A 262 14.20 16.08 4.37
CA HIS A 262 13.84 15.12 3.33
C HIS A 262 13.93 13.65 3.73
N GLY A 263 14.90 13.27 4.56
CA GLY A 263 15.17 11.89 4.95
C GLY A 263 13.94 11.23 5.60
N LEU A 264 13.62 9.99 5.18
CA LEU A 264 12.44 9.28 5.67
C LEU A 264 12.43 9.17 7.19
N ILE A 265 13.54 8.73 7.78
CA ILE A 265 13.64 8.50 9.23
C ILE A 265 13.58 9.83 9.97
N ASP A 266 14.56 10.70 9.74
CA ASP A 266 14.78 11.88 10.58
C ASP A 266 13.70 12.95 10.42
N SER A 267 13.24 13.17 9.19
CA SER A 267 12.25 14.22 8.90
C SER A 267 10.81 13.73 9.03
N TYR A 268 10.52 12.49 8.63
CA TYR A 268 9.13 12.03 8.54
C TYR A 268 8.71 11.06 9.65
N LEU A 269 9.57 10.13 10.08
CA LEU A 269 9.19 9.07 11.05
C LEU A 269 9.56 9.40 12.51
N ARG A 270 10.70 10.05 12.76
CA ARG A 270 11.17 10.43 14.11
C ARG A 270 10.36 11.58 14.70
N ASN A 271 9.93 12.54 13.87
CA ASN A 271 9.06 13.61 14.33
C ASN A 271 7.66 13.06 14.64
N ASN A 272 7.30 13.05 15.92
CA ASN A 272 6.05 12.47 16.40
C ASN A 272 4.79 13.08 15.76
N ALA A 273 4.79 14.39 15.49
CA ALA A 273 3.66 15.07 14.88
C ALA A 273 3.50 14.68 13.40
N VAL A 274 4.62 14.64 12.67
CA VAL A 274 4.65 14.20 11.26
C VAL A 274 4.24 12.75 11.14
N ALA A 275 4.82 11.86 11.95
CA ALA A 275 4.45 10.45 11.99
C ALA A 275 2.95 10.24 12.32
N ASN A 276 2.39 11.04 13.23
CA ASN A 276 0.95 10.99 13.51
C ASN A 276 0.12 11.38 12.28
N ALA A 277 0.54 12.42 11.53
CA ALA A 277 -0.14 12.85 10.31
C ALA A 277 -0.06 11.81 9.18
N ILE A 278 1.11 11.19 8.96
CA ILE A 278 1.26 10.05 8.04
C ILE A 278 0.31 8.92 8.46
N SER A 279 0.29 8.59 9.76
CA SER A 279 -0.58 7.52 10.27
C SER A 279 -2.06 7.83 10.09
N ALA A 280 -2.46 9.09 10.14
CA ALA A 280 -3.85 9.51 9.95
C ALA A 280 -4.29 9.26 8.49
N GLY A 281 -3.43 9.59 7.52
CA GLY A 281 -3.65 9.26 6.11
C GLY A 281 -3.79 7.76 5.86
N ILE A 282 -2.88 6.96 6.44
CA ILE A 282 -2.93 5.48 6.37
C ILE A 282 -4.20 4.93 7.01
N LYS A 283 -4.60 5.44 8.19
CA LYS A 283 -5.83 5.02 8.87
C LYS A 283 -7.06 5.29 8.01
N LEU A 284 -7.12 6.45 7.37
CA LEU A 284 -8.22 6.80 6.47
C LEU A 284 -8.27 5.86 5.26
N SER A 285 -7.12 5.59 4.62
CA SER A 285 -7.08 4.66 3.47
C SER A 285 -7.47 3.23 3.87
N LEU A 286 -7.08 2.77 5.06
CA LEU A 286 -7.47 1.45 5.58
C LEU A 286 -8.98 1.30 5.79
N LEU A 287 -9.64 2.33 6.31
CA LEU A 287 -11.10 2.33 6.49
C LEU A 287 -11.85 2.31 5.14
N ASN A 288 -11.18 2.76 4.09
CA ASN A 288 -11.69 2.83 2.72
C ASN A 288 -11.36 1.59 1.87
N GLN A 289 -10.47 0.72 2.35
CA GLN A 289 -10.23 -0.57 1.71
C GLN A 289 -11.44 -1.50 1.87
N THR A 290 -11.80 -2.17 0.79
CA THR A 290 -12.96 -3.07 0.76
C THR A 290 -12.48 -4.51 0.85
N PRO A 291 -12.77 -5.23 1.95
CA PRO A 291 -12.41 -6.64 2.05
C PRO A 291 -13.34 -7.50 1.21
N PHE A 292 -12.81 -8.56 0.61
CA PHE A 292 -13.63 -9.59 -0.02
C PHE A 292 -14.56 -10.28 1.00
N PRO A 293 -15.56 -11.05 0.55
CA PRO A 293 -16.55 -11.65 1.44
C PRO A 293 -15.92 -12.46 2.58
N LEU A 294 -16.28 -12.08 3.81
CA LEU A 294 -15.70 -12.52 5.08
C LEU A 294 -16.34 -13.79 5.61
N PHE A 295 -17.50 -14.18 5.08
CA PHE A 295 -18.39 -15.12 5.74
C PHE A 295 -17.76 -16.49 6.02
N GLU A 296 -16.65 -16.87 5.41
CA GLU A 296 -16.00 -18.17 5.70
C GLU A 296 -14.85 -18.12 6.71
N GLN A 297 -14.74 -17.01 7.43
CA GLN A 297 -13.92 -16.95 8.64
C GLN A 297 -14.40 -17.95 9.71
N HIS A 298 -15.71 -18.03 9.93
CA HIS A 298 -16.29 -18.84 11.01
C HIS A 298 -17.51 -19.65 10.53
N PRO A 299 -17.34 -20.96 10.24
CA PRO A 299 -18.48 -21.86 10.16
C PRO A 299 -19.17 -21.98 11.53
N VAL A 300 -20.51 -21.99 11.55
CA VAL A 300 -21.29 -22.00 12.80
C VAL A 300 -22.39 -23.06 12.80
N ASN A 301 -22.68 -23.60 13.99
CA ASN A 301 -23.81 -24.50 14.19
C ASN A 301 -25.06 -23.71 14.64
N SER A 302 -25.68 -23.00 13.70
CA SER A 302 -26.92 -22.23 13.93
C SER A 302 -28.06 -22.78 13.07
N SER A 303 -29.33 -22.57 13.48
CA SER A 303 -30.47 -22.85 12.61
C SER A 303 -30.63 -21.80 11.50
N ALA A 304 -30.17 -20.57 11.72
CA ALA A 304 -30.29 -19.46 10.78
C ALA A 304 -29.07 -19.35 9.83
N PHE A 305 -27.86 -19.47 10.38
CA PHE A 305 -26.62 -19.23 9.66
C PHE A 305 -25.81 -20.52 9.47
N SER A 306 -25.13 -20.61 8.34
CA SER A 306 -24.11 -21.64 8.10
C SER A 306 -22.71 -21.11 8.39
N HIS A 307 -22.44 -19.84 8.06
CA HIS A 307 -21.16 -19.20 8.32
C HIS A 307 -21.34 -17.71 8.60
N ILE A 308 -20.39 -17.13 9.33
CA ILE A 308 -20.32 -15.71 9.67
C ILE A 308 -18.88 -15.23 9.58
N GLY A 309 -18.69 -13.94 9.35
CA GLY A 309 -17.37 -13.30 9.38
C GLY A 309 -17.47 -11.82 9.67
N TYR A 310 -16.44 -11.27 10.29
CA TYR A 310 -16.41 -9.90 10.73
C TYR A 310 -15.04 -9.25 10.50
N SER A 311 -15.06 -8.01 10.00
CA SER A 311 -13.90 -7.14 9.92
C SER A 311 -14.00 -6.10 11.02
N THR A 312 -13.06 -6.15 11.95
CA THR A 312 -12.79 -5.15 12.98
C THR A 312 -12.38 -3.81 12.41
N ILE A 313 -11.68 -3.80 11.26
CA ILE A 313 -11.19 -2.57 10.63
C ILE A 313 -12.34 -1.79 9.99
N ASN A 314 -13.13 -2.42 9.11
CA ASN A 314 -14.23 -1.74 8.43
C ASN A 314 -15.57 -1.83 9.17
N LYS A 315 -15.66 -2.59 10.28
CA LYS A 315 -16.90 -2.86 11.01
C LYS A 315 -17.97 -3.50 10.12
N ILE A 316 -17.53 -4.47 9.33
CA ILE A 316 -18.34 -5.19 8.34
C ILE A 316 -18.63 -6.59 8.86
N LEU A 317 -19.90 -7.00 8.84
CA LEU A 317 -20.35 -8.34 9.21
C LEU A 317 -20.96 -9.03 7.99
N ASP A 318 -20.40 -10.16 7.58
CA ASP A 318 -20.99 -11.00 6.55
C ASP A 318 -21.70 -12.20 7.18
N LEU A 319 -22.95 -12.44 6.80
CA LEU A 319 -23.78 -13.54 7.26
C LEU A 319 -24.18 -14.42 6.07
N LYS A 320 -23.78 -15.69 6.09
CA LYS A 320 -24.26 -16.71 5.15
C LYS A 320 -25.38 -17.53 5.78
N PHE A 321 -26.61 -17.31 5.33
CA PHE A 321 -27.78 -18.05 5.78
C PHE A 321 -27.71 -19.51 5.36
N LYS A 322 -28.44 -20.39 6.06
CA LYS A 322 -28.56 -21.82 5.65
C LYS A 322 -29.20 -22.00 4.27
N SER A 323 -30.00 -21.04 3.82
CA SER A 323 -30.54 -21.01 2.45
C SER A 323 -29.48 -20.75 1.38
N GLY A 324 -28.26 -20.34 1.77
CA GLY A 324 -27.16 -20.01 0.86
C GLY A 324 -27.02 -18.52 0.55
N SER A 325 -28.04 -17.70 0.83
CA SER A 325 -27.95 -16.25 0.64
C SER A 325 -26.92 -15.62 1.59
N VAL A 326 -26.16 -14.66 1.07
CA VAL A 326 -25.14 -13.93 1.85
C VAL A 326 -25.49 -12.45 1.90
N TYR A 327 -25.42 -11.89 3.11
CA TYR A 327 -25.65 -10.47 3.36
C TYR A 327 -24.46 -9.85 4.06
N ARG A 328 -24.10 -8.64 3.64
CA ARG A 328 -23.07 -7.81 4.24
C ARG A 328 -23.71 -6.65 4.98
N TYR A 329 -23.45 -6.56 6.28
CA TYR A 329 -23.88 -5.46 7.14
C TYR A 329 -22.73 -4.51 7.43
N TYR A 330 -23.04 -3.23 7.50
CA TYR A 330 -22.06 -2.17 7.72
C TYR A 330 -22.26 -1.50 9.07
N ASN A 331 -21.20 -0.86 9.57
CA ASN A 331 -21.19 -0.11 10.82
C ASN A 331 -21.57 -0.95 12.05
N ILE A 332 -21.29 -2.25 12.02
CA ILE A 332 -21.58 -3.17 13.13
C ILE A 332 -20.55 -2.94 14.25
N PRO A 333 -20.95 -2.55 15.47
CA PRO A 333 -20.01 -2.39 16.57
C PRO A 333 -19.37 -3.73 16.97
N ILE A 334 -18.12 -3.70 17.43
CA ILE A 334 -17.41 -4.90 17.88
C ILE A 334 -18.16 -5.65 18.99
N LEU A 335 -18.78 -4.94 19.93
CA LEU A 335 -19.57 -5.55 21.00
C LEU A 335 -20.77 -6.34 20.45
N LEU A 336 -21.41 -5.84 19.38
CA LEU A 336 -22.54 -6.51 18.75
C LEU A 336 -22.09 -7.78 18.00
N TRP A 337 -20.91 -7.73 17.38
CA TRP A 337 -20.26 -8.92 16.83
C TRP A 337 -19.99 -9.96 17.92
N ASP A 338 -19.37 -9.57 19.03
CA ASP A 338 -19.05 -10.49 20.13
C ASP A 338 -20.32 -11.13 20.70
N GLU A 339 -21.37 -10.33 20.94
CA GLU A 339 -22.66 -10.82 21.43
C GLU A 339 -23.33 -11.79 20.44
N LEU A 340 -23.30 -11.50 19.12
CA LEU A 340 -23.79 -12.43 18.10
C LEU A 340 -22.98 -13.72 18.13
N TYR A 341 -21.65 -13.63 18.10
CA TYR A 341 -20.72 -14.74 18.00
C TYR A 341 -20.86 -15.72 19.17
N TYR A 342 -21.05 -15.20 20.39
CA TYR A 342 -21.22 -16.01 21.60
C TYR A 342 -22.68 -16.27 21.99
N SER A 343 -23.65 -15.81 21.20
CA SER A 343 -25.07 -16.01 21.52
C SER A 343 -25.47 -17.49 21.50
N THR A 344 -26.34 -17.88 22.42
CA THR A 344 -26.94 -19.23 22.45
C THR A 344 -27.99 -19.43 21.33
N SER A 345 -28.48 -18.33 20.75
CA SER A 345 -29.41 -18.34 19.62
C SER A 345 -29.12 -17.18 18.66
N MET A 346 -28.18 -17.39 17.74
CA MET A 346 -27.75 -16.38 16.76
C MET A 346 -28.90 -15.81 15.94
N GLY A 347 -29.86 -16.65 15.53
CA GLY A 347 -31.02 -16.20 14.76
C GLY A 347 -31.94 -15.27 15.55
N LYS A 348 -32.18 -15.57 16.84
CA LYS A 348 -32.97 -14.70 17.72
C LYS A 348 -32.26 -13.37 17.93
N PHE A 349 -30.97 -13.41 18.29
CA PHE A 349 -30.16 -12.21 18.50
C PHE A 349 -30.14 -11.32 17.25
N TYR A 350 -29.92 -11.91 16.08
CA TYR A 350 -29.94 -11.22 14.80
C TYR A 350 -31.27 -10.50 14.54
N ASN A 351 -32.40 -11.17 14.74
CA ASN A 351 -33.73 -10.57 14.52
C ASN A 351 -34.01 -9.41 15.48
N GLU A 352 -33.53 -9.49 16.72
CA GLU A 352 -33.77 -8.48 17.75
C GLU A 352 -32.82 -7.27 17.65
N ASN A 353 -31.59 -7.47 17.17
CA ASN A 353 -30.52 -6.46 17.31
C ASN A 353 -29.84 -6.05 15.99
N ILE A 354 -30.01 -6.79 14.89
CA ILE A 354 -29.29 -6.51 13.63
C ILE A 354 -30.26 -6.27 12.47
N ARG A 355 -31.27 -7.14 12.30
CA ARG A 355 -32.21 -7.09 11.18
C ARG A 355 -32.93 -5.75 11.14
N GLY A 356 -32.82 -5.04 10.01
CA GLY A 356 -33.48 -3.75 9.78
C GLY A 356 -32.91 -2.57 10.59
N GLN A 357 -31.84 -2.77 11.36
CA GLN A 357 -31.23 -1.72 12.19
C GLN A 357 -29.93 -1.17 11.58
N TYR A 358 -29.30 -1.92 10.68
CA TYR A 358 -28.04 -1.57 10.06
C TYR A 358 -28.14 -1.59 8.53
N PRO A 359 -27.36 -0.75 7.82
CA PRO A 359 -27.26 -0.82 6.38
C PRO A 359 -26.77 -2.20 5.93
N VAL A 360 -27.36 -2.71 4.85
CA VAL A 360 -27.13 -4.09 4.40
C VAL A 360 -27.18 -4.19 2.88
N ASP A 361 -26.27 -4.99 2.32
CA ASP A 361 -26.32 -5.43 0.92
C ASP A 361 -26.42 -6.95 0.84
N LYS A 362 -27.10 -7.44 -0.19
CA LYS A 362 -27.00 -8.85 -0.59
C LYS A 362 -25.76 -9.02 -1.48
N LEU A 363 -24.88 -9.95 -1.12
CA LEU A 363 -23.70 -10.25 -1.91
C LEU A 363 -24.02 -11.27 -3.00
N ASP A 364 -23.63 -10.97 -4.24
CA ASP A 364 -23.66 -11.92 -5.34
C ASP A 364 -22.39 -12.78 -5.34
N ILE A 365 -22.47 -13.89 -4.60
CA ILE A 365 -21.34 -14.81 -4.44
C ILE A 365 -21.13 -15.73 -5.66
N GLU A 366 -22.13 -15.85 -6.55
CA GLU A 366 -22.03 -16.69 -7.75
C GLU A 366 -21.22 -15.97 -8.83
N ASN A 367 -21.49 -14.68 -9.03
CA ASN A 367 -20.73 -13.85 -9.98
C ASN A 367 -19.45 -13.28 -9.38
N ARG A 368 -19.25 -13.38 -8.05
CA ARG A 368 -18.10 -12.85 -7.29
C ARG A 368 -17.90 -11.33 -7.41
N VAL A 369 -18.90 -10.62 -7.90
CA VAL A 369 -18.89 -9.16 -8.09
C VAL A 369 -19.33 -8.48 -6.80
N TYR A 370 -18.63 -7.40 -6.43
CA TYR A 370 -19.09 -6.50 -5.37
C TYR A 370 -20.13 -5.52 -5.93
N LEU A 371 -21.36 -5.59 -5.44
CA LEU A 371 -22.35 -4.56 -5.71
C LEU A 371 -22.09 -3.40 -4.75
N LYS A 372 -21.54 -2.28 -5.24
CA LYS A 372 -21.31 -1.06 -4.44
C LYS A 372 -22.65 -0.56 -3.87
N MET A 373 -22.67 -0.21 -2.57
CA MET A 373 -23.82 0.44 -1.94
C MET A 373 -24.27 1.67 -2.73
N THR A 374 -25.56 1.74 -3.02
CA THR A 374 -26.19 2.93 -3.62
C THR A 374 -26.85 3.85 -2.58
N THR A 375 -27.10 3.38 -1.35
CA THR A 375 -27.73 4.16 -0.27
C THR A 375 -27.30 3.68 1.13
N LEU A 376 -27.25 4.59 2.11
CA LEU A 376 -26.89 4.30 3.52
C LEU A 376 -28.10 3.90 4.39
N GLU A 377 -29.29 3.73 3.81
CA GLU A 377 -30.50 3.40 4.56
C GLU A 377 -30.60 1.88 4.81
N PRO A 378 -31.12 1.43 5.96
CA PRO A 378 -31.40 0.02 6.20
C PRO A 378 -32.44 -0.49 5.20
N VAL A 379 -32.05 -1.43 4.33
CA VAL A 379 -32.99 -2.08 3.41
C VAL A 379 -33.77 -3.16 4.16
N ALA A 380 -35.10 -3.11 4.07
CA ALA A 380 -35.95 -4.18 4.56
C ALA A 380 -35.64 -5.47 3.79
N ILE A 381 -35.24 -6.52 4.51
CA ILE A 381 -34.91 -7.81 3.90
C ILE A 381 -36.22 -8.55 3.62
N ASP A 382 -36.63 -8.54 2.36
CA ASP A 382 -37.68 -9.42 1.84
C ASP A 382 -37.16 -10.87 1.85
N GLU A 383 -37.77 -11.69 2.71
CA GLU A 383 -37.52 -13.13 2.75
C GLU A 383 -38.47 -13.84 1.76
N LYS A 384 -37.89 -14.68 0.91
CA LYS A 384 -38.55 -15.89 0.41
C LYS A 384 -37.79 -17.10 0.88
#